data_AF-A0A960EGV8-F1
#
_entry.id   AF-A0A960EGV8-F1
#
_cell.length_a   1.000
_cell.length_b   1.000
_cell.length_c   1.000
_cell.angle_alpha   90.00
_cell.angle_beta   90.00
_cell.angle_gamma   90.00
#
_symmetry.space_group_name_H-M   'P 1'
#
loop_
_entity.id
_entity.type
_entity.pdbx_description
1 polymer ?
#
loop_
_entity_poly.entity_id
_entity_poly.type
_entity_poly.pdbx_seq_one_letter_code
_entity_poly.pdbx_strand_id
1 'polypeptide(L)' 'LSAGELAGERIAVAYETQDQEDEHSCFSDNTMADVIGNAAGIRLAYTADWDGVDGTSLADVVAEVEPELGEALSSQL' A
#
# COMPACT_ATOMS: atom_id res chain seq x y z
N LEU A 1 2.06 4.72 -5.46
CA LEU A 1 0.66 4.44 -5.02
C LEU A 1 0.43 4.80 -3.55
N SER A 2 1.38 4.55 -2.64
CA SER A 2 1.20 4.70 -1.17
C SER A 2 1.91 5.88 -0.52
N ALA A 3 2.81 6.57 -1.22
CA ALA A 3 3.77 7.51 -0.62
C ALA A 3 3.13 8.68 0.13
N GLY A 4 2.07 9.31 -0.42
CA GLY A 4 1.42 10.45 0.22
C GLY A 4 0.64 10.04 1.49
N GLU A 5 -0.25 9.07 1.35
CA GLU A 5 -1.26 8.77 2.37
C GLU A 5 -0.83 7.71 3.40
N LEU A 6 -0.30 6.57 2.94
CA LEU A 6 0.07 5.48 3.85
C LEU A 6 1.44 5.74 4.47
N ALA A 7 2.44 6.10 3.66
CA ALA A 7 3.78 6.37 4.16
C ALA A 7 3.91 7.77 4.77
N GLY A 8 3.34 8.81 4.14
CA GLY A 8 3.38 10.18 4.64
C GLY A 8 2.45 10.37 5.84
N GLU A 9 1.15 10.51 5.58
CA GLU A 9 0.19 10.90 6.61
C GLU A 9 0.02 9.86 7.73
N ARG A 10 -0.04 8.56 7.41
CA ARG A 10 -0.33 7.51 8.42
C ARG A 10 0.90 6.95 9.15
N ILE A 11 2.11 7.16 8.64
CA ILE A 11 3.33 6.61 9.24
C ILE A 11 4.31 7.75 9.58
N ALA A 12 4.69 8.58 8.61
CA ALA A 12 5.70 9.60 8.83
C ALA A 12 5.24 10.70 9.79
N VAL A 13 4.00 11.20 9.68
CA VAL A 13 3.49 12.24 10.60
C VAL A 13 3.56 11.76 12.05
N ALA A 14 2.94 10.61 12.37
CA ALA A 14 3.00 10.05 13.72
C ALA A 14 4.44 9.79 14.20
N TYR A 15 5.33 9.36 13.31
CA TYR A 15 6.74 9.16 13.63
C TYR A 15 7.48 10.48 13.91
N GLU A 16 7.18 11.54 13.17
CA GLU A 16 7.84 12.83 13.30
C GLU A 16 7.32 13.65 14.47
N THR A 17 6.00 13.66 14.69
CA THR A 17 5.36 14.43 15.77
C THR A 17 5.46 13.73 17.11
N GLN A 18 5.51 12.39 17.13
CA GLN A 18 5.42 11.55 18.33
C GLN A 18 4.16 11.86 19.16
N ASP A 19 3.12 12.42 18.52
CA ASP A 19 1.82 12.66 19.15
C ASP A 19 0.96 11.40 19.02
N GLN A 20 0.36 10.99 20.13
CA GLN A 20 -0.52 9.84 20.19
C GLN A 20 -1.80 10.08 19.38
N GLU A 21 -2.27 11.32 19.25
CA GLU A 21 -3.46 11.65 18.46
C GLU A 21 -3.20 11.56 16.94
N ASP A 22 -1.94 11.65 16.51
CA ASP A 22 -1.53 11.46 15.12
C ASP A 22 -1.33 9.98 14.76
N GLU A 23 -1.21 9.09 15.75
CA GLU A 23 -1.11 7.66 15.53
C GLU A 23 -2.45 7.09 15.06
N HIS A 24 -2.47 6.61 13.82
CA HIS A 24 -3.67 5.99 13.24
C HIS A 24 -4.13 4.80 14.10
N SER A 25 -5.38 4.83 14.56
CA SER A 25 -5.97 3.80 15.43
C SER A 25 -5.44 3.77 16.88
N CYS A 26 -4.96 4.91 17.40
CA CYS A 26 -4.50 5.06 18.78
C CYS A 26 -5.52 4.66 19.86
N PHE A 27 -6.83 4.82 19.62
CA PHE A 27 -7.86 4.42 20.58
C PHE A 27 -8.08 2.91 20.68
N SER A 28 -7.57 2.12 19.73
CA SER A 28 -7.76 0.68 19.66
C SER A 28 -6.46 -0.13 19.69
N ASP A 29 -5.30 0.53 19.81
CA ASP A 29 -3.97 -0.08 19.74
C ASP A 29 -3.77 -0.97 18.50
N ASN A 30 -4.41 -0.60 17.37
CA ASN A 30 -4.50 -1.46 16.17
C ASN A 30 -3.64 -0.97 14.98
N THR A 31 -2.85 0.07 15.18
CA THR A 31 -2.03 0.77 14.17
C THR A 31 -1.30 -0.17 13.23
N MET A 32 -0.59 -1.17 13.77
CA MET A 32 0.21 -2.10 12.98
C MET A 32 -0.65 -2.98 12.06
N ALA A 33 -1.78 -3.50 12.57
CA ALA A 33 -2.68 -4.32 11.78
C ALA A 33 -3.30 -3.50 10.64
N ASP A 34 -3.67 -2.25 10.90
CA ASP A 34 -4.23 -1.36 9.90
C ASP A 34 -3.19 -0.97 8.84
N VAL A 35 -1.95 -0.65 9.22
CA VAL A 35 -0.87 -0.37 8.28
C VAL A 35 -0.57 -1.58 7.38
N ILE A 36 -0.48 -2.78 7.94
CA ILE A 36 -0.28 -4.03 7.18
C ILE A 36 -1.46 -4.27 6.23
N GLY A 37 -2.69 -4.12 6.71
CA GLY A 37 -3.91 -4.31 5.92
C GLY A 37 -3.98 -3.32 4.75
N ASN A 38 -3.64 -2.05 4.99
CA ASN A 38 -3.60 -1.03 3.95
C ASN A 38 -2.53 -1.33 2.89
N ALA A 39 -1.32 -1.74 3.30
CA ALA A 39 -0.26 -2.12 2.36
C ALA A 39 -0.65 -3.35 1.53
N ALA A 40 -1.21 -4.38 2.18
CA ALA A 40 -1.72 -5.57 1.50
C ALA A 40 -2.82 -5.23 0.50
N GLY A 41 -3.77 -4.35 0.88
CA GLY A 41 -4.82 -3.87 -0.02
C GLY A 41 -4.28 -3.18 -1.27
N ILE A 42 -3.23 -2.36 -1.14
CA ILE A 42 -2.58 -1.72 -2.29
C ILE A 42 -1.92 -2.75 -3.20
N ARG A 43 -1.18 -3.72 -2.64
CA ARG A 43 -0.59 -4.83 -3.42
C ARG A 43 -1.67 -5.57 -4.20
N LEU A 44 -2.74 -5.96 -3.51
CA LEU A 44 -3.84 -6.75 -4.06
C LEU A 44 -4.63 -6.00 -5.14
N ALA A 45 -4.82 -4.69 -4.98
CA ALA A 45 -5.43 -3.85 -6.01
C ALA A 45 -4.56 -3.76 -7.28
N TYR A 46 -3.23 -3.80 -7.14
CA TYR A 46 -2.30 -3.74 -8.26
C TYR A 46 -2.13 -5.09 -8.96
N THR A 47 -1.98 -6.18 -8.20
CA THR A 47 -1.67 -7.52 -8.74
C THR A 47 -2.89 -8.35 -9.06
N ALA A 48 -4.07 -8.02 -8.51
CA ALA A 48 -5.27 -8.86 -8.57
C ALA A 48 -5.05 -10.31 -8.07
N ASP A 49 -4.09 -10.51 -7.15
CA ASP A 49 -3.72 -11.81 -6.56
C ASP A 49 -4.76 -12.28 -5.53
N TRP A 50 -5.93 -12.73 -6.02
CA TRP A 50 -7.04 -13.23 -5.22
C TRP A 50 -7.60 -14.54 -5.77
N ASP A 51 -8.01 -15.43 -4.87
CA ASP A 51 -8.74 -16.64 -5.25
C ASP A 51 -10.04 -16.29 -5.97
N GLY A 52 -10.18 -16.77 -7.20
CA GLY A 52 -11.36 -16.57 -8.04
C GLY A 52 -11.43 -15.24 -8.79
N VAL A 53 -10.35 -14.45 -8.78
CA VAL A 53 -10.18 -13.30 -9.69
C VAL A 53 -9.31 -13.74 -10.87
N ASP A 54 -9.86 -13.63 -12.07
CA ASP A 54 -9.18 -13.95 -13.33
C ASP A 54 -9.20 -12.73 -14.26
N GLY A 55 -8.21 -12.66 -15.15
CA GLY A 55 -8.11 -11.63 -16.20
C GLY A 55 -6.88 -10.73 -16.05
N THR A 56 -6.87 -9.63 -16.80
CA THR A 56 -5.76 -8.69 -16.85
C THR A 56 -5.74 -7.80 -15.60
N SER A 57 -4.64 -7.84 -14.85
CA SER A 57 -4.38 -6.97 -13.69
C SER A 57 -3.83 -5.60 -14.09
N LEU A 58 -3.77 -4.65 -13.15
CA LEU A 58 -3.06 -3.39 -13.36
C LEU A 58 -1.57 -3.63 -13.60
N ALA A 59 -0.97 -4.60 -12.91
CA ALA A 59 0.42 -5.00 -13.12
C ALA A 59 0.68 -5.46 -14.57
N ASP A 60 -0.24 -6.25 -15.14
CA ASP A 60 -0.13 -6.70 -16.54
C ASP A 60 -0.20 -5.52 -17.52
N VAL A 61 -1.17 -4.61 -17.32
CA VAL A 61 -1.31 -3.43 -18.18
C VAL A 61 -0.08 -2.53 -18.10
N VAL A 62 0.45 -2.28 -16.89
CA VAL A 62 1.65 -1.44 -16.74
C VAL A 62 2.86 -2.12 -17.39
N ALA A 63 3.04 -3.43 -17.20
CA ALA A 63 4.14 -4.17 -17.82
C ALA A 63 4.06 -4.18 -19.35
N GLU A 64 2.85 -4.17 -19.93
CA GLU A 64 2.65 -4.07 -21.38
C GLU A 64 2.93 -2.66 -21.92
N VAL A 65 2.47 -1.62 -21.23
CA VAL A 65 2.55 -0.23 -21.70
C VAL A 65 3.90 0.42 -21.39
N GLU A 66 4.47 0.16 -20.20
CA GLU A 66 5.73 0.73 -19.71
C GLU A 66 6.54 -0.33 -18.93
N PRO A 67 7.31 -1.20 -19.62
CA PRO A 67 7.98 -2.34 -18.99
C PRO A 67 8.91 -1.98 -17.84
N GLU A 68 9.68 -0.90 -17.97
CA GLU A 68 10.60 -0.43 -16.93
C GLU A 68 9.85 -0.01 -15.65
N LEU A 69 8.70 0.66 -15.81
CA LEU A 69 7.84 1.02 -14.69
C LEU A 69 7.22 -0.24 -14.07
N GLY A 70 6.79 -1.20 -14.89
CA GLY A 70 6.25 -2.48 -14.43
C GLY A 70 7.25 -3.26 -13.55
N GLU A 71 8.51 -3.34 -13.97
CA GLU A 71 9.59 -3.97 -13.20
C GLU A 71 9.88 -3.18 -11.91
N ALA A 72 9.98 -1.85 -12.01
CA ALA A 72 10.24 -1.00 -10.86
C ALA A 72 9.14 -1.13 -9.78
N LEU A 73 7.87 -1.15 -10.17
CA LEU A 73 6.76 -1.32 -9.23
C LEU A 73 6.72 -2.73 -8.64
N SER A 74 7.00 -3.76 -9.44
CA SER A 74 7.01 -5.16 -8.97
C SER A 74 8.10 -5.41 -7.92
N SER A 75 9.24 -4.72 -8.02
CA SER A 75 10.32 -4.81 -7.02
C SER A 75 10.00 -4.16 -5.65
N GLN A 76 8.92 -3.38 -5.57
CA GLN A 76 8.51 -2.65 -4.37
C GLN A 76 7.35 -3.33 -3.61
N LEU A 77 6.85 -4.46 -4.11
CA LEU A 77 5.81 -5.28 -3.49
C LEU A 77 6.42 -6.30 -2.53
#